data_AF-A0A7C7UXQ1-F1
#
_entry.id   AF-A0A7C7UXQ1-F1
#
_cell.length_a   1.000
_cell.length_b   1.000
_cell.length_c   1.000
_cell.angle_alpha   90.00
_cell.angle_beta   90.00
_cell.angle_gamma   90.00
#
_symmetry.space_group_name_H-M   'P 1'
#
loop_
_entity.id
_entity.type
_entity.pdbx_description
1 polymer ?
#
loop_
_entity_poly.entity_id
_entity_poly.type
_entity_poly.pdbx_seq_one_letter_code
_entity_poly.pdbx_strand_id
1 'polypeptide(L)' 'MLLTLMIALKAAPEDIKQKFLSNMSKRAAKLFLEDMDALGPVKKSEVEKAQKQIVNVVRKMIDEGKIEIGE' A
#
# COMPACT_ATOMS: atom_id res chain seq x y z
N MET A 1 4.20 1.33 9.00
CA MET A 1 3.64 1.81 7.72
C MET A 1 3.98 0.88 6.55
N LEU A 2 5.25 0.52 6.33
CA LEU A 2 5.63 -0.37 5.21
C LEU A 2 4.96 -1.75 5.26
N LEU A 3 4.92 -2.40 6.43
CA LEU A 3 4.20 -3.67 6.61
C LEU A 3 2.70 -3.57 6.27
N THR A 4 2.05 -2.48 6.70
CA THR A 4 0.65 -2.20 6.36
C THR A 4 0.45 -2.09 4.86
N LEU A 5 1.35 -1.39 4.15
CA LEU A 5 1.28 -1.27 2.70
C LEU A 5 1.47 -2.62 2.01
N MET A 6 2.44 -3.43 2.42
CA MET A 6 2.65 -4.78 1.88
C MET A 6 1.40 -5.66 2.04
N ILE A 7 0.83 -5.70 3.25
CA ILE A 7 -0.38 -6.47 3.53
C ILE A 7 -1.57 -5.97 2.69
N ALA A 8 -1.74 -4.65 2.56
CA ALA A 8 -2.84 -4.08 1.77
C ALA A 8 -2.73 -4.38 0.27
N LEU A 9 -1.50 -4.41 -0.27
CA LEU A 9 -1.24 -4.65 -1.69
C LEU A 9 -1.26 -6.14 -2.09
N LYS A 10 -1.23 -7.08 -1.14
CA LYS A 10 -1.28 -8.52 -1.44
C LYS A 10 -2.52 -8.98 -2.22
N ALA A 11 -3.66 -8.35 -2.00
CA ALA A 11 -4.90 -8.63 -2.74
C ALA A 11 -5.29 -7.50 -3.71
N ALA A 12 -4.38 -6.54 -3.94
CA ALA A 12 -4.65 -5.44 -4.85
C ALA A 12 -4.50 -5.90 -6.31
N PRO A 13 -5.30 -5.34 -7.24
CA PRO A 13 -5.06 -5.44 -8.67
C PRO A 13 -3.63 -5.04 -9.05
N GLU A 14 -3.09 -5.65 -10.10
CA GLU A 14 -1.68 -5.47 -10.47
C GLU A 14 -1.36 -4.03 -10.88
N ASP A 15 -2.28 -3.36 -11.57
CA ASP A 15 -2.18 -1.94 -11.93
C ASP A 15 -2.05 -1.03 -10.69
N ILE A 16 -2.82 -1.30 -9.63
CA ILE A 16 -2.72 -0.59 -8.35
C ILE A 16 -1.36 -0.84 -7.70
N LYS A 17 -0.92 -2.10 -7.64
CA LYS A 17 0.40 -2.45 -7.07
C LYS A 17 1.52 -1.73 -7.82
N GLN A 18 1.50 -1.74 -9.15
CA GLN A 18 2.49 -1.07 -9.99
C GLN A 18 2.49 0.45 -9.78
N LYS A 19 1.31 1.07 -9.57
CA LYS A 19 1.22 2.50 -9.27
C LYS A 19 1.97 2.88 -7.99
N PHE A 20 1.95 2.04 -6.95
CA PHE A 20 2.75 2.28 -5.74
C PHE A 20 4.24 2.04 -5.98
N LEU A 21 4.60 0.93 -6.64
CA LEU A 21 6.00 0.56 -6.89
C LEU A 21 6.72 1.57 -7.80
N SER A 22 6.02 2.13 -8.80
CA SER A 22 6.59 3.12 -9.72
C SER A 22 6.96 4.44 -9.03
N ASN A 23 6.38 4.71 -7.86
CA ASN A 23 6.70 5.88 -7.04
C ASN A 23 7.78 5.59 -5.98
N MET A 24 8.37 4.41 -6.00
CA MET A 24 9.52 4.04 -5.18
C MET A 24 10.82 4.07 -5.99
N SER A 25 11.96 4.19 -5.32
CA SER A 25 13.25 3.92 -5.98
C SER A 25 13.31 2.45 -6.41
N LYS A 26 14.04 2.15 -7.50
CA LYS A 26 14.20 0.76 -8.00
C LYS A 26 14.65 -0.23 -6.92
N ARG A 27 15.56 0.21 -6.04
CA ARG A 27 16.04 -0.59 -4.90
C ARG A 27 14.94 -0.83 -3.88
N ALA A 28 14.17 0.21 -3.51
CA ALA A 28 13.09 0.08 -2.54
C ALA A 28 11.96 -0.81 -3.07
N ALA A 29 11.56 -0.65 -4.33
CA ALA A 29 10.56 -1.51 -4.97
C ALA A 29 10.98 -2.99 -4.96
N LYS A 30 12.26 -3.28 -5.27
CA LYS A 30 12.81 -4.64 -5.22
C LYS A 30 12.70 -5.25 -3.82
N LEU A 31 13.20 -4.54 -2.80
CA LEU A 31 13.15 -5.02 -1.42
C LEU A 31 11.71 -5.19 -0.93
N PHE A 32 10.81 -4.28 -1.30
CA PHE A 32 9.40 -4.36 -0.96
C PHE A 32 8.73 -5.63 -1.50
N LEU A 33 9.03 -6.01 -2.74
CA LEU A 33 8.51 -7.24 -3.35
C LEU A 33 9.08 -8.49 -2.67
N GLU A 34 10.39 -8.51 -2.40
CA GLU A 34 11.06 -9.62 -1.69
C GLU A 34 10.45 -9.82 -0.29
N ASP A 35 10.24 -8.74 0.46
CA ASP A 35 9.61 -8.78 1.78
C ASP A 35 8.13 -9.22 1.69
N MET A 36 7.40 -8.75 0.68
CA MET A 36 5.99 -9.10 0.47
C MET A 36 5.79 -10.58 0.14
N ASP A 37 6.73 -11.18 -0.60
CA ASP A 37 6.74 -12.62 -0.88
C ASP A 37 7.07 -13.42 0.39
N ALA A 38 8.03 -12.95 1.19
CA ALA A 38 8.44 -13.56 2.45
C ALA A 38 7.33 -13.58 3.53
N LEU A 39 6.37 -12.64 3.48
CA LEU A 39 5.22 -12.61 4.40
C LEU A 39 4.31 -13.85 4.31
N GLY A 40 4.35 -14.61 3.20
CA GLY A 40 3.50 -15.78 3.02
C GLY A 40 2.00 -15.43 2.96
N PRO A 41 1.09 -16.40 3.06
CA PRO A 41 -0.35 -16.14 2.95
C PRO A 41 -0.85 -15.26 4.10
N VAL A 42 -1.70 -14.28 3.77
CA VAL A 42 -2.28 -13.33 4.73
C VAL A 42 -3.81 -13.47 4.72
N LYS A 43 -4.46 -13.36 5.88
CA LYS A 43 -5.93 -13.48 5.95
C LYS A 43 -6.60 -12.29 5.29
N LYS A 44 -7.71 -12.52 4.57
CA LYS A 44 -8.51 -11.46 3.93
C LYS A 44 -8.87 -10.32 4.90
N SER A 45 -9.24 -10.65 6.14
CA SER A 45 -9.57 -9.67 7.19
C SER A 45 -8.40 -8.75 7.56
N GLU A 46 -7.16 -9.24 7.48
CA GLU A 46 -5.97 -8.43 7.74
C GLU A 46 -5.67 -7.49 6.58
N VAL A 47 -5.89 -7.96 5.35
CA VAL A 47 -5.81 -7.12 4.15
C VAL A 47 -6.81 -5.96 4.22
N GLU A 48 -8.07 -6.25 4.52
CA GLU A 48 -9.13 -5.22 4.65
C GLU A 48 -8.79 -4.21 5.76
N LYS A 49 -8.27 -4.68 6.91
CA LYS A 49 -7.81 -3.80 7.99
C LYS A 49 -6.65 -2.90 7.54
N ALA A 50 -5.67 -3.44 6.82
CA ALA A 50 -4.55 -2.68 6.32
C ALA A 50 -4.97 -1.64 5.27
N GLN A 51 -5.87 -1.99 4.36
CA GLN A 51 -6.45 -1.06 3.40
C GLN A 51 -7.18 0.09 4.10
N LYS A 52 -7.98 -0.20 5.13
CA LYS A 52 -8.65 0.83 5.94
C LYS A 52 -7.65 1.79 6.62
N GLN A 53 -6.52 1.27 7.10
CA GLN A 53 -5.46 2.10 7.66
C GLN A 53 -4.86 3.05 6.60
N ILE A 54 -4.63 2.57 5.38
CA ILE A 54 -4.12 3.42 4.28
C ILE A 54 -5.12 4.51 3.92
N VAL A 55 -6.41 4.18 3.81
CA VAL A 55 -7.46 5.17 3.54
C VAL A 55 -7.50 6.25 4.62
N ASN A 56 -7.32 5.88 5.89
CA ASN A 56 -7.25 6.86 6.98
C ASN A 56 -6.02 7.78 6.87
N VAL A 57 -4.87 7.26 6.42
CA VAL A 57 -3.69 8.09 6.14
C VAL A 57 -3.99 9.07 5.01
N VAL A 58 -4.60 8.61 3.92
CA VAL A 58 -4.98 9.48 2.78
C VAL A 58 -5.96 10.56 3.22
N ARG A 59 -7.00 10.22 3.99
CA ARG A 59 -7.95 11.21 4.54
C ARG A 59 -7.25 12.27 5.38
N LYS A 60 -6.36 11.85 6.28
CA LYS A 60 -5.57 12.80 7.08
C LYS A 60 -4.72 13.71 6.20
N MET A 61 -4.14 13.19 5.13
CA MET A 61 -3.36 14.01 4.18
C MET A 61 -4.22 15.01 3.41
N ILE A 62 -5.49 14.68 3.14
CA ILE A 62 -6.47 15.62 2.56
C ILE A 62 -6.81 16.72 3.56
N ASP A 63 -7.10 16.36 4.81
CA ASP A 63 -7.39 17.32 5.88
C ASP A 63 -6.20 18.27 6.13
N GLU A 64 -4.97 17.78 5.92
CA GLU A 64 -3.73 18.56 5.99
C GLU A 64 -3.41 19.37 4.71
N GLY A 65 -4.22 19.24 3.65
CA GLY A 65 -4.00 19.91 2.36
C GLY A 65 -2.79 19.39 1.56
N LYS A 66 -2.30 18.19 1.87
CA LYS A 66 -1.15 17.56 1.19
C LYS A 66 -1.55 16.74 -0.04
N ILE A 67 -2.80 16.28 -0.08
CA ILE A 67 -3.39 15.55 -1.19
C ILE A 67 -4.72 16.21 -1.50
N GLU A 68 -5.00 16.40 -2.77
CA GLU A 68 -6.33 16.75 -3.27
C GLU A 68 -6.92 15.54 -3.98
N ILE A 69 -8.21 15.28 -3.77
CA ILE A 69 -8.96 14.33 -4.59
C ILE A 69 -9.36 15.08 -5.85
N GLY A 70 -8.79 14.69 -7.00
CA GLY A 70 -9.26 15.16 -8.29
C GLY A 70 -10.69 14.69 -8.56
N GLU A 71 -11.47 15.52 -9.26
CA GLU A 71 -12.84 15.19 -9.70
C GLU A 71 -12.88 14.02 -10.71
#